data_AF-C7C257-F1
#
_entry.id   AF-C7C257-F1
#
_cell.length_a   1.000
_cell.length_b   1.000
_cell.length_c   1.000
_cell.angle_alpha   90.00
_cell.angle_beta   90.00
_cell.angle_gamma   90.00
#
_symmetry.space_group_name_H-M   'P 1'
#
loop_
_entity.id
_entity.type
_entity.pdbx_description
1 polymer ?
#
loop_
_entity_poly.entity_id
_entity_poly.type
_entity_poly.pdbx_seq_one_letter_code
_entity_poly.pdbx_strand_id
1 'polypeptide(L)'
;TEFADMRAAYDALDERLKHQIEDLVCLHSNMYSRGKLGLADSTEEERRVFKSVRQRLVRRHPVTGRKSLFLSAHAGEIEGMSIPEARMLLLDLTEFATRDPFVYSHVWRLNDFVMWDNR
;
A
#
# COMPACT_ATOMS: atom_id res chain seq x y z
N THR A 1 4.41 -16.50 -5.92
CA THR A 1 4.14 -15.35 -5.03
C THR A 1 5.13 -14.27 -5.38
N GLU A 2 4.69 -13.02 -5.46
CA GLU A 2 5.59 -11.91 -5.77
C GLU A 2 5.70 -10.96 -4.59
N PHE A 3 6.88 -10.38 -4.42
CA PHE A 3 7.21 -9.47 -3.33
C PHE A 3 7.85 -8.23 -3.93
N ALA A 4 7.28 -7.06 -3.65
CA ALA A 4 7.82 -5.78 -4.09
C ALA A 4 8.53 -5.07 -2.92
N ASP A 5 9.78 -4.63 -3.12
CA ASP A 5 10.53 -3.89 -2.10
C ASP A 5 10.08 -2.42 -2.07
N MET A 6 9.14 -2.13 -1.16
CA MET A 6 8.60 -0.78 -0.96
C MET A 6 9.63 0.25 -0.51
N ARG A 7 10.76 -0.21 0.03
CA ARG A 7 11.86 0.68 0.43
C ARG A 7 12.66 1.09 -0.80
N ALA A 8 12.99 0.14 -1.67
CA ALA A 8 13.66 0.41 -2.94
C ALA A 8 12.79 1.31 -3.85
N ALA A 9 11.48 1.05 -3.88
CA ALA A 9 10.53 1.91 -4.58
C ALA A 9 10.54 3.34 -4.03
N TYR A 10 10.49 3.52 -2.70
CA TYR A 10 10.59 4.87 -2.09
C TYR A 10 11.89 5.59 -2.46
N ASP A 11 13.03 4.90 -2.36
CA ASP A 11 14.35 5.49 -2.63
C ASP A 11 14.47 6.00 -4.08
N ALA A 12 13.82 5.32 -5.02
CA ALA A 12 13.83 5.63 -6.45
C ALA A 12 12.85 6.74 -6.89
N LEU A 13 11.98 7.23 -6.00
CA LEU A 13 11.11 8.37 -6.31
C LEU A 13 11.94 9.66 -6.46
N ASP A 14 11.46 10.59 -7.28
CA ASP A 14 12.02 11.93 -7.33
C ASP A 14 11.73 12.72 -6.02
N GLU A 15 12.58 13.70 -5.71
CA GLU A 15 12.48 14.45 -4.46
C GLU A 15 11.18 15.24 -4.33
N ARG A 16 10.62 15.74 -5.45
CA ARG A 16 9.34 16.46 -5.43
C ARG A 16 8.22 15.54 -4.96
N LEU A 17 8.17 14.31 -5.47
CA LEU A 17 7.17 13.34 -5.09
C LEU A 17 7.39 12.86 -3.65
N LYS A 18 8.63 12.63 -3.22
CA LYS A 18 8.95 12.31 -1.81
C LYS A 18 8.43 13.39 -0.86
N HIS A 19 8.67 14.66 -1.16
CA HIS A 19 8.15 15.78 -0.37
C HIS A 19 6.61 15.83 -0.37
N GLN A 20 5.98 15.57 -1.51
CA GLN A 20 4.52 15.58 -1.62
C GLN A 20 3.87 14.50 -0.73
N ILE A 21 4.47 13.32 -0.63
CA ILE A 21 3.85 12.16 0.04
C ILE A 21 4.27 11.97 1.51
N GLU A 22 5.29 12.68 1.97
CA GLU A 22 5.97 12.46 3.26
C GLU A 22 4.99 12.37 4.44
N ASP A 23 4.01 13.27 4.49
CA ASP A 23 3.08 13.39 5.60
C ASP A 23 1.69 12.81 5.34
N LEU A 24 1.45 12.25 4.15
CA LEU A 24 0.12 11.78 3.79
C LEU A 24 -0.34 10.61 4.68
N VAL A 25 -1.62 10.65 5.03
CA VAL A 25 -2.30 9.61 5.82
C VAL A 25 -3.35 8.96 4.95
N CYS A 26 -3.19 7.67 4.70
CA CYS A 26 -4.14 6.84 3.98
C CYS A 26 -5.17 6.24 4.94
N LEU A 27 -6.40 6.09 4.46
CA LEU A 27 -7.44 5.30 5.13
C LEU A 27 -7.46 3.90 4.53
N HIS A 28 -7.19 2.91 5.38
CA HIS A 28 -7.15 1.50 5.00
C HIS A 28 -8.40 0.77 5.50
N SER A 29 -9.03 -0.01 4.62
CA SER A 29 -10.16 -0.87 4.95
C SER A 29 -10.26 -2.03 3.97
N ASN A 30 -10.69 -3.20 4.46
CA ASN A 30 -11.04 -4.33 3.60
C ASN A 30 -12.19 -4.03 2.66
N MET A 31 -13.05 -3.05 2.97
CA MET A 31 -14.12 -2.61 2.08
C MET A 31 -13.55 -2.03 0.76
N TYR A 32 -12.43 -1.33 0.80
CA TYR A 32 -11.83 -0.77 -0.42
C TYR A 32 -11.31 -1.87 -1.36
N SER A 33 -10.62 -2.87 -0.82
CA SER A 33 -10.13 -4.01 -1.62
C SER A 33 -11.26 -4.90 -2.13
N ARG A 34 -12.31 -5.15 -1.32
CA ARG A 34 -13.51 -5.90 -1.75
C ARG A 34 -14.28 -5.14 -2.83
N GLY A 35 -14.42 -3.83 -2.68
CA GLY A 35 -15.08 -2.97 -3.68
C GLY A 35 -14.40 -3.02 -5.06
N LYS A 36 -13.06 -3.07 -5.10
CA LYS A 36 -12.29 -3.25 -6.36
C LYS A 36 -12.61 -4.57 -7.08
N LEU A 37 -13.07 -5.60 -6.35
CA LEU A 37 -13.49 -6.89 -6.89
C LEU A 37 -15.00 -6.96 -7.20
N GLY A 38 -15.72 -5.84 -7.11
CA GLY A 38 -17.18 -5.81 -7.29
C GLY A 38 -17.98 -6.30 -6.07
N LEU A 39 -17.32 -6.59 -4.94
CA LEU A 39 -17.96 -7.03 -3.70
C LEU A 39 -18.25 -5.81 -2.79
N ALA A 40 -19.05 -4.87 -3.32
CA ALA A 40 -19.33 -3.60 -2.66
C ALA A 40 -20.48 -3.69 -1.63
N ASP A 41 -21.35 -4.69 -1.78
CA ASP A 41 -22.45 -4.93 -0.84
C ASP A 41 -21.86 -5.33 0.52
N SER A 42 -22.28 -4.60 1.55
CA SER A 42 -21.81 -4.78 2.92
C SER A 42 -22.95 -4.56 3.89
N THR A 43 -23.09 -5.47 4.85
CA THR A 43 -24.01 -5.27 5.97
C THR A 43 -23.52 -4.15 6.89
N GLU A 44 -24.41 -3.60 7.71
CA GLU A 44 -24.04 -2.60 8.72
C GLU A 44 -22.98 -3.14 9.70
N GLU A 45 -23.06 -4.42 10.05
CA GLU A 45 -22.07 -5.08 10.89
C GLU A 45 -20.69 -5.14 10.21
N GLU A 46 -20.63 -5.53 8.93
CA GLU A 46 -19.38 -5.53 8.17
C GLU A 46 -18.76 -4.14 8.05
N ARG A 47 -19.58 -3.10 7.89
CA ARG A 47 -19.10 -1.70 7.86
C ARG A 47 -18.46 -1.27 9.18
N ARG A 48 -18.98 -1.76 10.30
CA ARG A 48 -18.40 -1.51 11.65
C ARG A 48 -17.10 -2.26 11.84
N VAL A 49 -17.06 -3.54 11.47
CA VAL A 49 -15.86 -4.38 11.58
C VAL A 49 -14.73 -3.89 10.69
N PHE A 50 -15.05 -3.49 9.45
CA PHE A 50 -14.09 -2.98 8.47
C PHE A 50 -14.02 -1.45 8.45
N LYS A 51 -14.32 -0.80 9.58
CA LYS A 51 -14.12 0.64 9.71
C LYS A 51 -12.69 0.99 9.33
N SER A 52 -12.53 2.06 8.54
CA SER A 52 -11.23 2.46 8.05
C SER A 52 -10.29 2.87 9.19
N VAL A 53 -9.01 2.51 9.03
CA VAL A 53 -7.93 2.85 9.97
C VAL A 53 -6.90 3.74 9.28
N ARG A 54 -6.36 4.68 10.03
CA ARG A 54 -5.38 5.65 9.57
C ARG A 54 -3.99 5.02 9.52
N GLN A 55 -3.28 5.19 8.41
CA GLN A 55 -1.92 4.72 8.23
C GLN A 55 -1.09 5.77 7.48
N ARG A 56 0.18 5.94 7.84
CA ARG A 56 1.08 6.83 7.07
C ARG A 56 1.42 6.18 5.74
N LEU A 57 1.38 6.96 4.65
CA LEU A 57 1.81 6.51 3.33
C LEU A 57 3.32 6.26 3.27
N VAL A 58 4.11 7.06 4.01
CA VAL A 58 5.55 6.84 4.19
C VAL A 58 5.80 6.35 5.61
N ARG A 59 6.34 5.13 5.73
CA ARG A 59 6.70 4.54 7.02
C ARG A 59 8.20 4.55 7.20
N ARG A 60 8.64 4.57 8.47
CA ARG A 60 10.04 4.36 8.84
C ARG A 60 10.16 3.04 9.57
N HIS A 61 11.01 2.15 9.05
CA HIS A 61 11.26 0.87 9.67
C HIS A 61 11.99 1.06 11.01
N PRO A 62 11.53 0.47 12.14
CA PRO A 62 12.03 0.79 13.47
C PRO A 62 13.47 0.35 13.73
N VAL A 63 13.94 -0.71 13.06
CA VAL A 63 15.31 -1.24 13.22
C VAL A 63 16.30 -0.57 12.26
N THR A 64 16.01 -0.62 10.95
CA THR A 64 16.92 -0.11 9.91
C THR A 64 16.82 1.39 9.67
N GLY A 65 15.77 2.06 10.16
CA GLY A 65 15.53 3.48 9.92
C GLY A 65 15.15 3.82 8.48
N ARG A 66 15.08 2.85 7.56
CA ARG A 66 14.74 3.09 6.15
C ARG A 66 13.28 3.51 6.00
N LYS A 67 13.04 4.37 5.02
CA LYS A 67 11.69 4.73 4.61
C LYS A 67 11.14 3.73 3.59
N SER A 68 9.83 3.51 3.63
CA SER A 68 9.09 2.65 2.70
C SER A 68 7.73 3.26 2.37
N LEU A 69 7.23 2.98 1.18
CA LEU A 69 5.83 3.24 0.83
C LEU A 69 4.93 2.18 1.46
N PHE A 70 3.89 2.58 2.17
CA PHE A 70 2.92 1.66 2.74
C PHE A 70 1.71 1.49 1.83
N LEU A 71 1.97 0.90 0.66
CA LEU A 71 0.95 0.64 -0.35
C LEU A 71 0.21 -0.65 -0.04
N SER A 72 -1.10 -0.64 -0.33
CA SER A 72 -1.94 -1.81 -0.17
C SER A 72 -3.21 -1.65 -1.00
N ALA A 73 -3.78 -2.76 -1.48
CA ALA A 73 -5.10 -2.77 -2.08
C ALA A 73 -6.19 -2.19 -1.15
N HIS A 74 -5.95 -2.23 0.17
CA HIS A 74 -6.82 -1.70 1.21
C HIS A 74 -6.75 -0.18 1.35
N ALA A 75 -5.77 0.52 0.78
CA ALA A 75 -5.76 1.99 0.78
C ALA A 75 -6.77 2.50 -0.27
N GLY A 76 -7.75 3.28 0.17
CA GLY A 76 -8.82 3.78 -0.70
C GLY A 76 -8.97 5.30 -0.75
N GLU A 77 -8.49 5.99 0.28
CA GLU A 77 -8.60 7.43 0.47
C GLU A 77 -7.34 7.99 1.15
N ILE A 78 -7.09 9.29 0.98
CA ILE A 78 -6.02 10.03 1.65
C ILE A 78 -6.64 11.25 2.32
N GLU A 79 -6.33 11.47 3.60
CA GLU A 79 -6.85 12.59 4.36
C GLU A 79 -6.46 13.93 3.72
N GLY A 80 -7.44 14.81 3.54
CA GLY A 80 -7.23 16.13 2.94
C GLY A 80 -7.18 16.14 1.41
N MET A 81 -7.40 15.00 0.73
CA MET A 81 -7.49 14.91 -0.73
C MET A 81 -8.90 14.49 -1.16
N SER A 82 -9.31 14.85 -2.39
CA SER A 82 -10.52 14.29 -2.96
C SER A 82 -10.33 12.80 -3.28
N ILE A 83 -11.42 12.01 -3.25
CA ILE A 83 -11.37 10.57 -3.52
C ILE A 83 -10.72 10.25 -4.88
N PRO A 84 -11.06 10.94 -6.00
CA PRO A 84 -10.43 10.68 -7.29
C PRO A 84 -8.92 10.96 -7.27
N GLU A 85 -8.49 12.10 -6.72
CA GLU A 85 -7.07 12.46 -6.64
C GLU A 85 -6.28 11.46 -5.80
N ALA A 86 -6.82 11.08 -4.63
CA ALA A 86 -6.20 10.08 -3.76
C ALA A 86 -6.03 8.74 -4.48
N ARG A 87 -7.07 8.28 -5.19
CA ARG A 87 -7.02 6.99 -5.91
C ARG A 87 -6.05 7.02 -7.09
N MET A 88 -5.97 8.14 -7.82
CA MET A 88 -4.99 8.31 -8.89
C MET A 88 -3.56 8.26 -8.34
N LEU A 89 -3.27 9.02 -7.27
CA LEU A 89 -1.94 8.99 -6.64
C LEU A 89 -1.57 7.59 -6.14
N LEU A 90 -2.50 6.88 -5.48
CA LEU A 90 -2.26 5.52 -5.01
C LEU A 90 -2.05 4.53 -6.17
N LEU A 91 -2.75 4.71 -7.30
CA LEU A 91 -2.57 3.89 -8.50
C LEU A 91 -1.19 4.12 -9.10
N ASP A 92 -0.79 5.37 -9.32
CA ASP A 92 0.50 5.74 -9.89
C ASP A 92 1.66 5.20 -9.03
N LEU A 93 1.57 5.36 -7.70
CA LEU A 93 2.57 4.82 -6.77
C LEU A 93 2.60 3.30 -6.77
N THR A 94 1.44 2.64 -6.88
CA THR A 94 1.35 1.17 -6.95
C THR A 94 2.01 0.67 -8.23
N GLU A 95 1.66 1.23 -9.39
CA GLU A 95 2.26 0.88 -10.67
C GLU A 95 3.78 1.07 -10.65
N PHE A 96 4.26 2.19 -10.11
CA PHE A 96 5.68 2.45 -9.96
C PHE A 96 6.37 1.46 -9.02
N ALA A 97 5.74 1.07 -7.91
CA ALA A 97 6.38 0.22 -6.91
C ALA A 97 6.35 -1.27 -7.27
N THR A 98 5.51 -1.69 -8.23
CA THR A 98 5.36 -3.09 -8.67
C THR A 98 5.98 -3.40 -10.03
N ARG A 99 6.82 -2.52 -10.57
CA ARG A 99 7.62 -2.80 -11.77
C ARG A 99 9.03 -3.27 -11.41
N ASP A 100 9.75 -3.79 -12.40
CA ASP A 100 11.19 -4.02 -12.28
C ASP A 100 11.94 -2.71 -12.02
N PRO A 101 12.99 -2.70 -11.17
CA PRO A 101 13.64 -3.85 -10.54
C PRO A 101 13.14 -4.16 -9.11
N PHE A 102 11.95 -3.71 -8.72
CA PHE A 102 11.51 -3.79 -7.31
C PHE A 102 10.87 -5.13 -6.93
N VAL A 103 10.55 -5.98 -7.92
CA VAL A 103 9.78 -7.21 -7.70
C VAL A 103 10.68 -8.44 -7.70
N TYR A 104 10.49 -9.29 -6.69
CA TYR A 104 10.98 -10.65 -6.64
C TYR A 104 9.82 -11.63 -6.86
N SER A 105 9.93 -12.48 -7.89
CA SER A 105 8.96 -13.55 -8.16
C SER A 105 9.47 -14.89 -7.60
N HIS A 106 8.82 -15.38 -6.54
CA HIS A 106 9.17 -16.64 -5.89
C HIS A 106 8.51 -17.83 -6.60
N VAL A 107 9.35 -18.71 -7.14
CA VAL A 107 8.97 -20.00 -7.71
C VAL A 107 8.96 -21.05 -6.61
N TRP A 108 7.77 -21.37 -6.11
CA TRP A 108 7.56 -22.32 -5.01
C TRP A 108 8.02 -23.73 -5.36
N ARG A 109 8.59 -24.40 -4.36
CA ARG A 109 8.86 -25.84 -4.35
C ARG A 109 8.17 -26.50 -3.16
N LEU A 110 7.99 -27.82 -3.27
CA LEU A 110 7.42 -28.60 -2.18
C LEU A 110 8.25 -28.40 -0.90
N ASN A 111 7.58 -28.09 0.21
CA ASN A 111 8.15 -27.82 1.53
C ASN A 111 8.93 -26.50 1.69
N ASP A 112 8.80 -25.55 0.75
CA ASP A 112 9.32 -24.21 0.97
C ASP A 112 8.57 -23.50 2.12
N PHE A 113 9.32 -22.74 2.91
CA PHE A 113 8.78 -21.82 3.91
C PHE A 113 9.35 -20.43 3.64
N VAL A 114 8.46 -19.50 3.30
CA VAL A 114 8.80 -18.11 3.00
C VAL A 114 8.21 -17.22 4.08
N MET A 115 9.05 -16.36 4.65
CA MET A 115 8.66 -15.36 5.62
C MET A 115 9.04 -13.98 5.07
N TRP A 116 8.14 -13.01 5.23
CA TRP A 116 8.34 -11.64 4.77
C TRP A 116 7.92 -10.64 5.84
N ASP A 117 8.45 -9.43 5.73
CA ASP A 117 8.06 -8.31 6.57
C ASP A 117 7.02 -7.45 5.83
N ASN A 118 5.88 -7.18 6.48
CA ASN A 118 4.82 -6.35 5.91
C ASN A 118 5.00 -4.85 6.23
N ARG A 119 6.09 -4.46 6.91
CA ARG A 119 6.36 -3.09 7.38
C ARG A 119 7.17 -2.26 6.39
#